data_AF-A0A966QE25-F1
#
_entry.id   AF-A0A966QE25-F1
#
_cell.length_a   1.000
_cell.length_b   1.000
_cell.length_c   1.000
_cell.angle_alpha   90.00
_cell.angle_beta   90.00
_cell.angle_gamma   90.00
#
_symmetry.space_group_name_H-M   'P 1'
#
loop_
_entity.id
_entity.type
_entity.pdbx_description
1 polymer ?
#
loop_
_entity_poly.entity_id
_entity_poly.type
_entity_poly.pdbx_seq_one_letter_code
_entity_poly.pdbx_strand_id
1 'polypeptide(L)'
;QAQVVGPPRPQPQAASWQVAFDAPGLGIQTLEARQVVLAAGAGCRALWPGLSERLRISWAGVLQLQAWPDPGQCRSRWLRQARAGAMVLPRRFRRMDLEHRAPTLEHPAWVVDPGLVPWGGGALLGQISLVRPGLDLGEPPETPWMEEQLRSGLAQFDAALARLPGRYRQVPVSFCWDGRPLVGPVAQAPGLWVLAGFSGAFFQVPQAAAEQADAIAAALRAPLG
;
A
#
# COMPACT_ATOMS: atom_id res chain seq x y z
N GLN A 1 -1.65 -4.04 18.90
CA GLN A 1 -0.55 -4.68 18.14
C GLN A 1 0.74 -3.96 18.47
N ALA A 2 1.87 -4.65 18.51
CA ALA A 2 3.16 -4.01 18.70
C ALA A 2 3.49 -3.09 17.52
N GLN A 3 4.11 -1.93 17.78
CA GLN A 3 4.51 -0.97 16.75
C GLN A 3 6.01 -0.72 16.81
N VAL A 4 6.68 -0.74 15.67
CA VAL A 4 8.12 -0.42 15.59
C VAL A 4 8.31 1.07 15.94
N VAL A 5 9.20 1.38 16.89
CA VAL A 5 9.41 2.75 17.39
C VAL A 5 10.54 3.50 16.68
N GLY A 6 11.24 2.83 15.75
CA GLY A 6 12.26 3.46 14.92
C GLY A 6 12.98 2.49 14.00
N PRO A 7 13.95 2.99 13.21
CA PRO A 7 14.77 2.17 12.32
C PRO A 7 15.45 1.00 13.05
N PRO A 8 15.55 -0.19 12.41
CA PRO A 8 16.39 -1.26 12.94
C PRO A 8 17.85 -0.79 12.98
N ARG A 9 18.56 -1.12 14.06
CA ARG A 9 19.95 -0.69 14.28
C ARG A 9 20.91 -1.86 14.11
N PRO A 10 21.95 -1.77 13.27
CA PRO A 10 22.95 -2.82 13.18
C PRO A 10 23.73 -2.92 14.49
N GLN A 11 24.07 -4.13 14.89
CA GLN A 11 24.92 -4.47 16.03
C GLN A 11 26.18 -5.16 15.49
N PRO A 12 27.23 -4.39 15.12
CA PRO A 12 28.40 -4.93 14.42
C PRO A 12 29.13 -6.03 15.20
N GLN A 13 29.16 -5.91 16.53
CA GLN A 13 29.84 -6.86 17.42
C GLN A 13 29.15 -8.24 17.48
N ALA A 14 27.84 -8.29 17.20
CA ALA A 14 27.03 -9.49 17.30
C ALA A 14 26.58 -10.04 15.94
N ALA A 15 27.01 -9.42 14.83
CA ALA A 15 26.52 -9.70 13.48
C ALA A 15 24.98 -9.78 13.42
N SER A 16 24.31 -8.88 14.15
CA SER A 16 22.87 -8.89 14.36
C SER A 16 22.27 -7.49 14.19
N TRP A 17 20.95 -7.42 14.30
CA TRP A 17 20.15 -6.22 14.26
C TRP A 17 19.35 -6.12 15.53
N GLN A 18 19.23 -4.92 16.07
CA GLN A 18 18.33 -4.60 17.16
C GLN A 18 17.09 -3.89 16.59
N VAL A 19 15.92 -4.40 16.94
CA VAL A 19 14.62 -3.81 16.59
C VAL A 19 13.91 -3.40 17.86
N ALA A 20 13.57 -2.12 17.97
CA ALA A 20 12.78 -1.60 19.08
C ALA A 20 11.30 -1.51 18.68
N PHE A 21 10.41 -1.96 19.55
CA PHE A 21 8.97 -1.90 19.34
C PHE A 21 8.22 -1.59 20.64
N ASP A 22 7.16 -0.80 20.55
CA ASP A 22 6.22 -0.57 21.63
C ASP A 22 5.21 -1.71 21.66
N ALA A 23 5.19 -2.46 22.75
CA ALA A 23 4.26 -3.54 22.99
C ALA A 23 3.17 -3.07 23.97
N PRO A 24 1.88 -3.14 23.58
CA PRO A 24 0.78 -2.72 24.46
C PRO A 24 0.85 -3.39 25.84
N GLY A 25 0.96 -2.60 26.89
CA GLY A 25 1.05 -3.07 28.28
C GLY A 25 2.45 -3.47 28.77
N LEU A 26 3.45 -3.48 27.88
CA LEU A 26 4.85 -3.79 28.21
C LEU A 26 5.81 -2.63 27.92
N GLY A 27 5.34 -1.58 27.25
CA GLY A 27 6.16 -0.44 26.83
C GLY A 27 7.16 -0.82 25.74
N ILE A 28 8.25 -0.06 25.66
CA ILE A 28 9.29 -0.27 24.64
C ILE A 28 10.09 -1.54 24.97
N GLN A 29 10.08 -2.47 24.03
CA GLN A 29 10.83 -3.70 24.04
C GLN A 29 11.88 -3.69 22.92
N THR A 30 12.94 -4.49 23.08
CA THR A 30 13.96 -4.70 22.06
C THR A 30 14.08 -6.18 21.73
N LEU A 31 14.31 -6.47 20.46
CA LEU A 31 14.58 -7.82 19.97
C LEU A 31 15.84 -7.80 19.11
N GLU A 32 16.69 -8.81 19.31
CA GLU A 32 17.85 -9.06 18.48
C GLU A 32 17.52 -10.10 17.42
N ALA A 33 17.90 -9.81 16.17
CA ALA A 33 17.69 -10.70 15.04
C ALA A 33 18.89 -10.69 14.12
N ARG A 34 19.30 -11.85 13.61
CA ARG A 34 20.35 -11.93 12.57
C ARG A 34 19.85 -11.43 11.22
N GLN A 35 18.53 -11.50 10.99
CA GLN A 35 17.88 -11.16 9.73
C GLN A 35 16.65 -10.30 10.02
N VAL A 36 16.49 -9.19 9.32
CA VAL A 36 15.35 -8.26 9.44
C VAL A 36 14.74 -8.02 8.07
N VAL A 37 13.42 -8.13 7.95
CA VAL A 37 12.69 -7.85 6.71
C VAL A 37 11.86 -6.58 6.87
N LEU A 38 12.11 -5.59 6.01
CA LEU A 38 11.29 -4.39 5.88
C LEU A 38 10.07 -4.69 5.00
N ALA A 39 8.94 -5.00 5.64
CA ALA A 39 7.64 -5.26 5.01
C ALA A 39 6.55 -4.26 5.45
N ALA A 40 6.94 -3.02 5.73
CA ALA A 40 6.07 -1.96 6.27
C ALA A 40 5.37 -1.11 5.19
N GLY A 41 5.32 -1.57 3.93
CA GLY A 41 4.71 -0.84 2.82
C GLY A 41 5.27 0.58 2.67
N ALA A 42 4.39 1.59 2.74
CA ALA A 42 4.79 2.99 2.66
C ALA A 42 5.73 3.45 3.81
N GLY A 43 5.74 2.72 4.93
CA GLY A 43 6.64 3.01 6.06
C GLY A 43 8.08 2.53 5.85
N CYS A 44 8.36 1.72 4.82
CA CYS A 44 9.70 1.14 4.64
C CYS A 44 10.80 2.21 4.51
N ARG A 45 10.56 3.33 3.81
CA ARG A 45 11.57 4.38 3.66
C ARG A 45 11.87 5.13 4.96
N ALA A 46 10.87 5.33 5.81
CA ALA A 46 11.09 5.93 7.13
C ALA A 46 11.98 5.03 8.02
N LEU A 47 11.86 3.70 7.86
CA LEU A 47 12.72 2.73 8.54
C LEU A 47 14.11 2.61 7.91
N TRP A 48 14.24 2.84 6.61
CA TRP A 48 15.53 2.82 5.92
C TRP A 48 15.57 3.82 4.74
N PRO A 49 16.07 5.05 4.95
CA PRO A 49 16.10 6.09 3.91
C PRO A 49 16.90 5.71 2.66
N GLY A 50 17.90 4.83 2.80
CA GLY A 50 18.76 4.36 1.70
C GLY A 50 18.09 3.37 0.73
N LEU A 51 16.80 3.08 0.87
CA LEU A 51 16.07 2.25 -0.10
C LEU A 51 15.97 2.94 -1.45
N SER A 52 16.13 2.16 -2.53
CA SER A 52 16.08 2.62 -3.92
C SER A 52 14.96 3.64 -4.17
N GLU A 53 15.29 4.72 -4.88
CA GLU A 53 14.35 5.77 -5.30
C GLU A 53 13.21 5.27 -6.21
N ARG A 54 13.33 4.02 -6.69
CA ARG A 54 12.25 3.30 -7.35
C ARG A 54 11.02 3.14 -6.47
N LEU A 55 11.22 2.83 -5.20
CA LEU A 55 10.13 2.71 -4.25
C LEU A 55 9.55 4.11 -4.01
N ARG A 56 8.27 4.27 -4.29
CA ARG A 56 7.51 5.51 -4.19
C ARG A 56 6.27 5.25 -3.34
N ILE A 57 5.57 6.32 -2.99
CA ILE A 57 4.38 6.27 -2.15
C ILE A 57 3.24 6.97 -2.86
N SER A 58 2.05 6.39 -2.74
CA SER A 58 0.77 7.01 -3.10
C SER A 58 -0.16 7.00 -1.89
N TRP A 59 -1.15 7.87 -1.91
CA TRP A 59 -2.30 7.79 -1.02
C TRP A 59 -3.47 7.20 -1.80
N ALA A 60 -3.99 6.07 -1.31
CA ALA A 60 -5.11 5.36 -1.89
C ALA A 60 -6.37 5.64 -1.07
N GLY A 61 -7.47 5.94 -1.75
CA GLY A 61 -8.76 6.27 -1.13
C GLY A 61 -9.92 5.49 -1.73
N VAL A 62 -10.84 5.03 -0.88
CA VAL A 62 -12.06 4.33 -1.27
C VAL A 62 -13.24 4.81 -0.44
N LEU A 63 -14.44 4.70 -1.01
CA LEU A 63 -15.70 4.85 -0.30
C LEU A 63 -16.19 3.47 0.14
N GLN A 64 -16.33 3.27 1.45
CA GLN A 64 -16.86 2.04 2.03
C GLN A 64 -18.38 2.18 2.27
N LEU A 65 -19.18 1.45 1.50
CA LEU A 65 -20.61 1.32 1.71
C LEU A 65 -20.85 0.24 2.77
N GLN A 66 -21.48 0.59 3.89
CA GLN A 66 -21.76 -0.37 4.97
C GLN A 66 -22.91 -1.33 4.65
N ALA A 67 -23.83 -0.88 3.79
CA ALA A 67 -24.98 -1.65 3.32
C ALA A 67 -25.22 -1.37 1.83
N TRP A 68 -25.87 -2.31 1.14
CA TRP A 68 -26.31 -2.10 -0.23
C TRP A 68 -27.42 -1.05 -0.30
N PRO A 69 -27.33 -0.07 -1.22
CA PRO A 69 -28.43 0.87 -1.45
C PRO A 69 -29.68 0.13 -1.95
N ASP A 70 -30.84 0.70 -1.67
CA ASP A 70 -32.13 0.21 -2.15
C ASP A 70 -32.16 0.24 -3.70
N PRO A 71 -32.39 -0.91 -4.36
CA PRO A 71 -32.48 -0.97 -5.83
C PRO A 71 -33.59 -0.09 -6.41
N GLY A 72 -34.64 0.21 -5.64
CA GLY A 72 -35.71 1.11 -6.05
C GLY A 72 -35.27 2.58 -6.16
N GLN A 73 -34.29 2.97 -5.34
CA GLN A 73 -33.77 4.33 -5.25
C GLN A 73 -32.54 4.55 -6.13
N CYS A 74 -31.76 3.50 -6.40
CA CYS A 74 -30.53 3.59 -7.18
C CYS A 74 -30.48 2.58 -8.33
N ARG A 75 -30.71 3.06 -9.57
CA ARG A 75 -30.79 2.21 -10.77
C ARG A 75 -29.46 2.00 -11.50
N SER A 76 -28.33 2.18 -10.83
CA SER A 76 -27.00 1.97 -11.43
C SER A 76 -26.80 0.53 -11.90
N ARG A 77 -26.30 0.34 -13.13
CA ARG A 77 -25.91 -0.99 -13.65
C ARG A 77 -24.76 -1.59 -12.83
N TRP A 78 -23.85 -0.74 -12.36
CA TRP A 78 -22.69 -1.14 -11.55
C TRP A 78 -23.14 -1.79 -10.25
N LEU A 79 -24.07 -1.14 -9.53
CA LEU A 79 -24.63 -1.66 -8.29
C LEU A 79 -25.37 -2.98 -8.50
N ARG A 80 -26.15 -3.13 -9.58
CA ARG A 80 -26.84 -4.39 -9.87
C ARG A 80 -25.87 -5.54 -10.07
N GLN A 81 -24.80 -5.32 -10.85
CA GLN A 81 -23.77 -6.34 -11.08
C GLN A 81 -23.03 -6.69 -9.79
N ALA A 82 -22.60 -5.68 -9.05
CA ALA A 82 -21.87 -5.90 -7.81
C ALA A 82 -22.72 -6.62 -6.75
N ARG A 83 -24.00 -6.25 -6.62
CA ARG A 83 -24.93 -6.94 -5.71
C ARG A 83 -25.18 -8.39 -6.08
N ALA A 84 -25.04 -8.75 -7.36
CA ALA A 84 -25.07 -10.13 -7.83
C ALA A 84 -23.75 -10.90 -7.59
N GLY A 85 -22.78 -10.30 -6.88
CA GLY A 85 -21.50 -10.90 -6.54
C GLY A 85 -20.37 -10.59 -7.52
N ALA A 86 -20.61 -9.83 -8.59
CA ALA A 86 -19.58 -9.50 -9.55
C ALA A 86 -18.63 -8.40 -9.04
N MET A 87 -17.38 -8.43 -9.47
CA MET A 87 -16.49 -7.27 -9.35
C MET A 87 -16.66 -6.41 -10.60
N VAL A 88 -16.98 -5.13 -10.43
CA VAL A 88 -17.05 -4.18 -11.54
C VAL A 88 -15.78 -3.35 -11.50
N LEU A 89 -14.86 -3.57 -12.44
CA LEU A 89 -13.55 -2.93 -12.47
C LEU A 89 -13.33 -2.20 -13.81
N PRO A 90 -12.47 -1.17 -13.85
CA PRO A 90 -12.10 -0.56 -15.12
C PRO A 90 -11.27 -1.54 -15.94
N ARG A 91 -11.41 -1.49 -17.27
CA ARG A 91 -10.60 -2.34 -18.19
C ARG A 91 -9.11 -2.02 -18.10
N ARG A 92 -8.76 -0.78 -17.78
CA ARG A 92 -7.40 -0.29 -17.56
C ARG A 92 -7.40 0.59 -16.32
N PHE A 93 -6.49 0.30 -15.40
CA PHE A 93 -6.26 1.13 -14.22
C PHE A 93 -5.34 2.30 -14.59
N ARG A 94 -5.87 3.53 -14.50
CA ARG A 94 -5.13 4.79 -14.71
C ARG A 94 -4.04 4.98 -13.66
N ARG A 95 -4.19 4.36 -12.48
CA ARG A 95 -3.17 4.33 -11.43
C ARG A 95 -1.81 3.88 -11.97
N MET A 96 -1.75 2.87 -12.83
CA MET A 96 -0.48 2.35 -13.34
C MET A 96 0.30 3.40 -14.14
N ASP A 97 -0.40 4.19 -14.96
CA ASP A 97 0.20 5.28 -15.75
C ASP A 97 0.64 6.45 -14.85
N LEU A 98 -0.05 6.68 -13.73
CA LEU A 98 0.35 7.66 -12.73
C LEU A 98 1.60 7.21 -11.96
N GLU A 99 1.64 5.95 -11.53
CA GLU A 99 2.80 5.36 -10.84
C GLU A 99 4.06 5.41 -11.71
N HIS A 100 3.93 5.10 -13.00
CA HIS A 100 5.06 5.11 -13.92
C HIS A 100 5.69 6.51 -14.09
N ARG A 101 4.86 7.56 -14.10
CA ARG A 101 5.31 8.95 -14.24
C ARG A 101 5.71 9.60 -12.91
N ALA A 102 5.60 8.89 -11.78
CA ALA A 102 5.94 9.43 -10.46
C ALA A 102 7.32 10.12 -10.38
N PRO A 103 8.38 9.63 -11.06
CA PRO A 103 9.69 10.31 -11.07
C PRO A 103 9.71 11.70 -11.68
N THR A 104 8.76 12.02 -12.56
CA THR A 104 8.75 13.28 -13.32
C THR A 104 7.65 14.23 -12.86
N LEU A 105 6.98 13.94 -11.73
CA LEU A 105 5.93 14.83 -11.20
C LEU A 105 6.57 16.05 -10.54
N GLU A 106 6.19 17.23 -11.01
CA GLU A 106 6.54 18.52 -10.38
C GLU A 106 5.48 18.97 -9.37
N HIS A 107 4.25 18.49 -9.53
CA HIS A 107 3.10 18.78 -8.67
C HIS A 107 2.34 17.49 -8.32
N PRO A 108 1.57 17.49 -7.21
CA PRO A 108 0.69 16.37 -6.89
C PRO A 108 -0.26 16.05 -8.05
N ALA A 109 -0.41 14.76 -8.35
CA ALA A 109 -1.29 14.27 -9.39
C ALA A 109 -2.14 13.12 -8.87
N TRP A 110 -3.40 13.05 -9.30
CA TRP A 110 -4.31 12.00 -8.90
C TRP A 110 -5.10 11.43 -10.07
N VAL A 111 -5.59 10.22 -9.87
CA VAL A 111 -6.50 9.53 -10.79
C VAL A 111 -7.59 8.85 -10.00
N VAL A 112 -8.76 8.72 -10.61
CA VAL A 112 -9.88 7.92 -10.09
C VAL A 112 -10.08 6.72 -10.99
N ASP A 113 -9.95 5.52 -10.45
CA ASP A 113 -10.26 4.28 -11.13
C ASP A 113 -11.63 3.80 -10.64
N PRO A 114 -12.70 3.85 -11.45
CA PRO A 114 -14.03 3.48 -10.98
C PRO A 114 -14.13 1.96 -10.84
N GLY A 115 -14.05 1.47 -9.62
CA GLY A 115 -14.27 0.08 -9.26
C GLY A 115 -15.36 -0.05 -8.20
N LEU A 116 -16.11 -1.14 -8.24
CA LEU A 116 -17.12 -1.51 -7.25
C LEU A 116 -16.99 -2.99 -6.93
N VAL A 117 -16.63 -3.30 -5.70
CA VAL A 117 -16.34 -4.67 -5.25
C VAL A 117 -17.18 -4.99 -4.00
N PRO A 118 -17.91 -6.12 -3.98
CA PRO A 118 -18.63 -6.57 -2.79
C PRO A 118 -17.70 -6.72 -1.58
N TRP A 119 -18.12 -6.19 -0.43
CA TRP A 119 -17.33 -6.23 0.80
C TRP A 119 -18.22 -6.21 2.03
N GLY A 120 -18.19 -7.29 2.82
CA GLY A 120 -19.06 -7.45 3.98
C GLY A 120 -20.55 -7.33 3.58
N GLY A 121 -21.30 -6.51 4.31
CA GLY A 121 -22.72 -6.24 4.04
C GLY A 121 -22.99 -5.24 2.90
N GLY A 122 -21.95 -4.68 2.28
CA GLY A 122 -22.07 -3.66 1.23
C GLY A 122 -20.96 -3.80 0.19
N ALA A 123 -20.26 -2.71 -0.10
CA ALA A 123 -19.25 -2.67 -1.15
C ALA A 123 -18.15 -1.64 -0.89
N LEU A 124 -17.02 -1.81 -1.55
CA LEU A 124 -15.98 -0.81 -1.73
C LEU A 124 -16.14 -0.16 -3.10
N LEU A 125 -16.18 1.16 -3.13
CA LEU A 125 -16.31 1.98 -4.33
C LEU A 125 -15.09 2.88 -4.50
N GLY A 126 -14.50 2.91 -5.69
CA GLY A 126 -13.26 3.63 -5.98
C GLY A 126 -12.26 2.75 -6.71
N GLN A 127 -11.01 3.15 -6.84
CA GLN A 127 -10.17 3.92 -5.92
C GLN A 127 -9.71 5.28 -6.49
N ILE A 128 -9.52 6.28 -5.62
CA ILE A 128 -8.67 7.44 -5.93
C ILE A 128 -7.22 7.15 -5.53
N SER A 129 -6.26 7.48 -6.39
CA SER A 129 -4.83 7.36 -6.10
C SER A 129 -4.17 8.72 -6.28
N LEU A 130 -3.52 9.23 -5.24
CA LEU A 130 -2.76 10.48 -5.24
C LEU A 130 -1.27 10.18 -5.13
N VAL A 131 -0.46 10.73 -6.02
CA VAL A 131 1.01 10.68 -5.96
C VAL A 131 1.53 12.10 -5.84
N ARG A 132 2.45 12.33 -4.92
CA ARG A 132 3.16 13.61 -4.75
C ARG A 132 4.57 13.50 -5.33
N PRO A 133 5.19 14.63 -5.74
CA PRO A 133 6.61 14.68 -6.04
C PRO A 133 7.46 14.19 -4.87
N GLY A 134 8.64 13.65 -5.18
CA GLY A 134 9.61 13.19 -4.18
C GLY A 134 9.39 11.76 -3.70
N LEU A 135 10.06 11.43 -2.58
CA LEU A 135 10.15 10.09 -2.00
C LEU A 135 9.47 9.96 -0.64
N ASP A 136 9.13 11.11 -0.03
CA ASP A 136 8.59 11.19 1.32
C ASP A 136 7.10 10.86 1.34
N LEU A 137 6.67 10.19 2.41
CA LEU A 137 5.25 9.92 2.66
C LEU A 137 4.45 11.23 2.83
N GLY A 138 5.06 12.19 3.53
CA GLY A 138 4.45 13.45 3.94
C GLY A 138 3.23 13.25 4.85
N GLU A 139 2.56 14.35 5.18
CA GLU A 139 1.30 14.31 5.92
C GLU A 139 0.18 13.67 5.09
N PRO A 140 -0.77 12.94 5.72
CA PRO A 140 -1.95 12.45 5.04
C PRO A 140 -2.69 13.58 4.30
N PRO A 141 -3.13 13.37 3.04
CA PRO A 141 -3.94 14.36 2.35
C PRO A 141 -5.25 14.59 3.08
N GLU A 142 -5.81 15.80 2.92
CA GLU A 142 -7.09 16.14 3.54
C GLU A 142 -8.18 15.20 3.06
N THR A 143 -8.82 14.53 4.03
CA THR A 143 -9.87 13.54 3.75
C THR A 143 -11.05 14.13 2.97
N PRO A 144 -11.60 15.31 3.32
CA PRO A 144 -12.72 15.90 2.57
C PRO A 144 -12.36 16.16 1.10
N TRP A 145 -11.16 16.70 0.84
CA TRP A 145 -10.70 16.97 -0.52
C TRP A 145 -10.57 15.68 -1.34
N MET A 146 -9.92 14.65 -0.77
CA MET A 146 -9.77 13.37 -1.47
C MET A 146 -11.12 12.69 -1.74
N GLU A 147 -12.06 12.75 -0.79
CA GLU A 147 -13.40 12.20 -0.97
C GLU A 147 -14.16 12.95 -2.07
N GLU A 148 -14.07 14.28 -2.11
CA GLU A 148 -14.67 15.10 -3.17
C GLU A 148 -14.11 14.73 -4.54
N GLN A 149 -12.78 14.63 -4.68
CA GLN A 149 -12.14 14.23 -5.93
C GLN A 149 -12.56 12.82 -6.37
N LEU A 150 -12.66 11.88 -5.42
CA LEU A 150 -13.17 10.53 -5.68
C LEU A 150 -14.60 10.59 -6.22
N ARG A 151 -15.51 11.28 -5.53
CA ARG A 151 -16.92 11.39 -5.91
C ARG A 151 -17.09 12.08 -7.27
N SER A 152 -16.36 13.16 -7.51
CA SER A 152 -16.33 13.86 -8.79
C SER A 152 -15.88 12.95 -9.93
N GLY A 153 -14.79 12.19 -9.72
CA GLY A 153 -14.30 11.21 -10.70
C GLY A 153 -15.30 10.08 -10.96
N LEU A 154 -15.99 9.59 -9.93
CA LEU A 154 -17.04 8.56 -10.07
C LEU A 154 -18.26 9.08 -10.84
N ALA A 155 -18.62 10.36 -10.67
CA ALA A 155 -19.76 10.97 -11.36
C ALA A 155 -19.62 10.96 -12.89
N GLN A 156 -18.37 10.97 -13.40
CA GLN A 156 -18.08 10.87 -14.84
C GLN A 156 -18.47 9.51 -15.43
N PHE A 157 -18.58 8.46 -14.61
CA PHE A 157 -18.94 7.11 -15.04
C PHE A 157 -20.42 6.81 -14.76
N ASP A 158 -20.90 7.19 -13.58
CA ASP A 158 -22.30 7.08 -13.19
C ASP A 158 -22.57 8.04 -12.02
N ALA A 159 -23.40 9.06 -12.27
CA ALA A 159 -23.74 10.09 -11.28
C ALA A 159 -24.37 9.52 -10.00
N ALA A 160 -24.99 8.34 -10.07
CA ALA A 160 -25.56 7.71 -8.90
C ALA A 160 -24.48 7.21 -7.92
N LEU A 161 -23.32 6.76 -8.44
CA LEU A 161 -22.20 6.29 -7.62
C LEU A 161 -21.61 7.41 -6.75
N ALA A 162 -21.50 8.62 -7.29
CA ALA A 162 -20.98 9.79 -6.58
C ALA A 162 -21.81 10.18 -5.36
N ARG A 163 -23.11 9.85 -5.35
CA ARG A 163 -24.07 10.21 -4.29
C ARG A 163 -24.28 9.12 -3.26
N LEU A 164 -23.62 7.96 -3.40
CA LEU A 164 -23.84 6.86 -2.47
C LEU A 164 -23.36 7.23 -1.06
N PRO A 165 -24.16 6.92 -0.02
CA PRO A 165 -23.74 7.12 1.36
C PRO A 165 -22.66 6.10 1.70
N GLY A 166 -21.52 6.56 2.20
CA GLY A 166 -20.43 5.69 2.58
C GLY A 166 -19.40 6.41 3.42
N ARG A 167 -18.57 5.63 4.12
CA ARG A 167 -17.44 6.16 4.88
C ARG A 167 -16.21 6.17 4.00
N TYR A 168 -15.62 7.33 3.77
CA TYR A 168 -14.35 7.40 3.08
C TYR A 168 -13.22 6.85 3.96
N ARG A 169 -12.31 6.11 3.32
CA ARG A 169 -11.13 5.49 3.91
C ARG A 169 -9.94 5.80 3.03
N GLN A 170 -8.82 6.16 3.64
CA GLN A 170 -7.56 6.31 2.93
C GLN A 170 -6.40 5.71 3.70
N VAL A 171 -5.43 5.20 2.95
CA VAL A 171 -4.19 4.61 3.47
C VAL A 171 -3.03 4.95 2.52
N PRO A 172 -1.80 5.05 3.04
CA PRO A 172 -0.64 5.16 2.19
C PRO A 172 -0.26 3.78 1.63
N VAL A 173 0.20 3.76 0.38
CA VAL A 173 0.56 2.55 -0.35
C VAL A 173 1.89 2.76 -1.03
N SER A 174 2.81 1.81 -0.85
CA SER A 174 4.08 1.80 -1.58
C SER A 174 3.94 1.11 -2.94
N PHE A 175 4.61 1.64 -3.96
CA PHE A 175 4.75 1.02 -5.28
C PHE A 175 6.17 1.24 -5.82
N CYS A 176 6.57 0.54 -6.88
CA CYS A 176 7.76 0.86 -7.66
C CYS A 176 7.35 1.40 -9.03
N TRP A 177 7.90 2.55 -9.43
CA TRP A 177 7.47 3.22 -10.67
C TRP A 177 7.77 2.41 -11.96
N ASP A 178 8.74 1.49 -11.90
CA ASP A 178 9.06 0.58 -13.00
C ASP A 178 8.29 -0.75 -12.95
N GLY A 179 7.33 -0.88 -12.01
CA GLY A 179 6.47 -2.04 -11.83
C GLY A 179 7.16 -3.26 -11.21
N ARG A 180 8.45 -3.18 -10.89
CA ARG A 180 9.21 -4.28 -10.28
C ARG A 180 9.28 -4.03 -8.77
N PRO A 181 8.72 -4.89 -7.91
CA PRO A 181 8.81 -4.68 -6.46
C PRO A 181 10.26 -4.75 -5.96
N LEU A 182 10.52 -4.15 -4.80
CA LEU A 182 11.78 -4.32 -4.08
C LEU A 182 11.66 -5.56 -3.20
N VAL A 183 12.33 -6.64 -3.61
CA VAL A 183 12.35 -7.94 -2.95
C VAL A 183 13.80 -8.39 -2.86
N GLY A 184 14.27 -8.74 -1.66
CA GLY A 184 15.63 -9.27 -1.46
C GLY A 184 16.51 -8.43 -0.53
N PRO A 185 17.84 -8.66 -0.54
CA PRO A 185 18.76 -8.03 0.39
C PRO A 185 18.94 -6.53 0.09
N VAL A 186 19.14 -5.74 1.14
CA VAL A 186 19.45 -4.32 1.03
C VAL A 186 20.97 -4.14 0.85
N ALA A 187 21.35 -3.41 -0.20
CA ALA A 187 22.76 -3.14 -0.49
C ALA A 187 23.44 -2.45 0.70
N GLN A 188 24.67 -2.86 1.01
CA GLN A 188 25.47 -2.30 2.11
C GLN A 188 24.86 -2.48 3.52
N ALA A 189 23.84 -3.31 3.68
CA ALA A 189 23.22 -3.63 4.96
C ALA A 189 23.05 -5.16 5.14
N PRO A 190 24.14 -5.89 5.47
CA PRO A 190 24.08 -7.34 5.65
C PRO A 190 23.01 -7.75 6.69
N GLY A 191 22.19 -8.74 6.34
CA GLY A 191 21.09 -9.20 7.19
C GLY A 191 19.81 -8.35 7.11
N LEU A 192 19.81 -7.24 6.38
CA LEU A 192 18.61 -6.46 6.10
C LEU A 192 18.03 -6.82 4.73
N TRP A 193 16.72 -7.01 4.69
CA TRP A 193 15.96 -7.36 3.49
C TRP A 193 14.77 -6.42 3.32
N VAL A 194 14.24 -6.32 2.11
CA VAL A 194 13.04 -5.55 1.80
C VAL A 194 12.02 -6.41 1.06
N LEU A 195 10.74 -6.19 1.35
CA LEU A 195 9.59 -6.78 0.66
C LEU A 195 8.52 -5.68 0.51
N ALA A 196 8.64 -4.83 -0.52
CA ALA A 196 7.79 -3.65 -0.68
C ALA A 196 7.62 -3.20 -2.14
N GLY A 197 6.72 -2.25 -2.36
CA GLY A 197 6.58 -1.59 -3.65
C GLY A 197 5.83 -2.40 -4.73
N PHE A 198 4.90 -3.26 -4.33
CA PHE A 198 4.07 -4.05 -5.24
C PHE A 198 2.88 -3.25 -5.77
N SER A 199 2.74 -3.11 -7.09
CA SER A 199 1.51 -2.56 -7.70
C SER A 199 0.34 -3.57 -7.72
N GLY A 200 0.64 -4.88 -7.60
CA GLY A 200 -0.33 -5.98 -7.57
C GLY A 200 -0.14 -6.93 -6.38
N ALA A 201 -0.10 -6.37 -5.17
CA ALA A 201 0.33 -7.09 -3.96
C ALA A 201 -0.39 -8.44 -3.71
N PHE A 202 -1.72 -8.50 -3.89
CA PHE A 202 -2.50 -9.72 -3.63
C PHE A 202 -2.07 -10.91 -4.49
N PHE A 203 -1.56 -10.68 -5.69
CA PHE A 203 -1.08 -11.74 -6.58
C PHE A 203 0.41 -12.03 -6.36
N GLN A 204 1.22 -11.00 -6.10
CA GLN A 204 2.69 -11.11 -6.12
C GLN A 204 3.31 -11.46 -4.76
N VAL A 205 2.73 -10.95 -3.65
CA VAL A 205 3.33 -11.08 -2.31
C VAL A 205 3.42 -12.54 -1.84
N PRO A 206 2.41 -13.41 -2.00
CA PRO A 206 2.51 -14.79 -1.49
C PRO A 206 3.71 -15.55 -2.04
N GLN A 207 3.93 -15.47 -3.36
CA GLN A 207 5.07 -16.12 -4.00
C GLN A 207 6.40 -15.45 -3.59
N ALA A 208 6.48 -14.12 -3.69
CA ALA A 208 7.71 -13.38 -3.35
C ALA A 208 8.15 -13.58 -1.89
N ALA A 209 7.19 -13.67 -0.96
CA ALA A 209 7.49 -13.91 0.44
C ALA A 209 8.07 -15.32 0.68
N ALA A 210 7.56 -16.34 -0.02
CA ALA A 210 8.07 -17.70 0.07
C ALA A 210 9.51 -17.79 -0.48
N GLU A 211 9.74 -17.27 -1.68
CA GLU A 211 11.07 -17.23 -2.31
C GLU A 211 12.10 -16.47 -1.45
N GLN A 212 11.67 -15.36 -0.85
CA GLN A 212 12.54 -14.58 0.05
C GLN A 212 12.85 -15.33 1.35
N ALA A 213 11.88 -16.07 1.92
CA ALA A 213 12.12 -16.89 3.10
C ALA A 213 13.16 -17.98 2.84
N ASP A 214 13.10 -18.65 1.67
CA ASP A 214 14.10 -19.64 1.26
C ASP A 214 15.48 -19.02 1.10
N ALA A 215 15.56 -17.82 0.50
CA ALA A 215 16.82 -17.08 0.36
C ALA A 215 17.43 -16.70 1.72
N ILE A 216 16.60 -16.24 2.67
CA ILE A 216 17.03 -15.94 4.05
C ILE A 216 17.54 -17.22 4.74
N ALA A 217 16.82 -18.33 4.61
CA ALA A 217 17.23 -19.61 5.20
C ALA A 217 18.53 -20.15 4.59
N ALA A 218 18.78 -19.91 3.31
CA ALA A 218 20.06 -20.23 2.67
C ALA A 218 21.19 -19.33 3.20
N ALA A 219 20.95 -18.03 3.34
CA ALA A 219 21.94 -17.07 3.87
C ALA A 219 22.34 -17.39 5.32
N LEU A 220 21.40 -17.90 6.14
CA LEU A 220 21.69 -18.34 7.51
C LEU A 220 22.54 -19.62 7.59
N ARG A 221 22.51 -20.46 6.55
CA ARG A 221 23.28 -21.71 6.46
C ARG A 221 24.66 -21.52 5.84
N ALA A 222 24.89 -20.42 5.13
CA ALA A 222 26.22 -20.11 4.60
C ALA A 222 27.21 -19.90 5.76
N PRO A 223 28.44 -20.46 5.70
CA PRO A 223 29.46 -20.18 6.69
C PRO A 223 29.71 -18.68 6.76
N LEU A 224 29.89 -18.15 7.97
CA LEU A 224 30.40 -16.80 8.15
C LEU A 224 31.84 -16.80 7.60
N GLY A 225 32.02 -16.23 6.41
CA GLY A 225 33.33 -16.00 5.81
C GLY A 225 34.11 -14.92 6.53
#